data_AF-A0A7S2L346-F1
#
_entry.id   AF-A0A7S2L346-F1
#
_cell.length_a   1.000
_cell.length_b   1.000
_cell.length_c   1.000
_cell.angle_alpha   90.00
_cell.angle_beta   90.00
_cell.angle_gamma   90.00
#
_symmetry.space_group_name_H-M   'P 1'
#
loop_
_entity.id
_entity.type
_entity.pdbx_description
1 polymer ?
#
loop_
_entity_poly.entity_id
_entity_poly.type
_entity_poly.pdbx_seq_one_letter_code
_entity_poly.pdbx_strand_id
1 'polypeptide(L)'
;WIEVFRHRGRAWDGREFPETRLPDFLANHNSANLVGAFFGGTNYNRDSLSPWTRYCVEILDTALPDVTTASRFTEGGPPSTSPFADYLSCWGGTCHCAVVEDRMVMSRPLEQIKAECPGATKGGSPCNCSAAGSAQSQRFTGGASIPLPVSTGIYAFPPKGPYPSPSMADAPATAMWFSHPEGGLCPPGAAVGEGGCTWRLDPAAFTVAEWELTEAGVFNNTMPYHSEAWSLVNAGFARHVFDAVAPPCGIASRPWPPPEKPREGECCWSIPSCDGARAEVCPKRKQTEPCQDESTCTGSCGGRWCPNRLANFV
;
A
#
# COMPACT_ATOMS: atom_id res chain seq x y z
N TRP A 1 7.77 -12.84 -7.67
CA TRP A 1 7.17 -12.35 -6.41
C TRP A 1 7.78 -11.02 -6.02
N ILE A 2 6.96 -10.06 -5.63
CA ILE A 2 7.36 -8.80 -5.01
C ILE A 2 6.70 -8.67 -3.65
N GLU A 3 7.38 -7.97 -2.74
CA GLU A 3 6.85 -7.62 -1.43
C GLU A 3 6.36 -6.17 -1.48
N VAL A 4 5.09 -5.96 -1.13
CA VAL A 4 4.50 -4.62 -1.12
C VAL A 4 3.78 -4.37 0.20
N PHE A 5 3.72 -3.10 0.56
CA PHE A 5 3.13 -2.60 1.79
C PHE A 5 2.06 -1.57 1.45
N ARG A 6 0.98 -1.60 2.20
CA ARG A 6 -0.11 -0.65 2.09
C ARG A 6 -0.62 -0.31 3.47
N HIS A 7 -0.92 0.97 3.64
CA HIS A 7 -1.55 1.50 4.83
C HIS A 7 -3.02 1.77 4.54
N ARG A 8 -3.91 1.33 5.44
CA ARG A 8 -5.30 1.77 5.42
C ARG A 8 -5.47 2.82 6.50
N GLY A 9 -5.54 4.08 6.09
CA GLY A 9 -5.67 5.21 7.01
C GLY A 9 -6.51 6.33 6.42
N ARG A 10 -6.51 7.49 7.08
CA ARG A 10 -7.15 8.71 6.55
C ARG A 10 -6.64 9.03 5.15
N ALA A 11 -7.55 9.52 4.32
CA ALA A 11 -7.19 10.08 3.02
C ALA A 11 -6.26 11.29 3.19
N TRP A 12 -5.52 11.63 2.14
CA TRP A 12 -4.64 12.80 2.11
C TRP A 12 -5.37 14.13 2.39
N ASP A 13 -6.68 14.18 2.15
CA ASP A 13 -7.53 15.33 2.44
C ASP A 13 -8.10 15.35 3.88
N GLY A 14 -7.65 14.42 4.74
CA GLY A 14 -8.02 14.36 6.15
C GLY A 14 -9.36 13.67 6.45
N ARG A 15 -10.08 13.18 5.43
CA ARG A 15 -11.32 12.43 5.65
C ARG A 15 -11.06 11.11 6.39
N GLU A 16 -11.89 10.85 7.41
CA GLU A 16 -11.92 9.58 8.14
C GLU A 16 -12.72 8.54 7.35
N PHE A 17 -12.18 7.34 7.23
CA PHE A 17 -12.93 6.19 6.72
C PHE A 17 -13.52 5.44 7.93
N PRO A 18 -14.81 5.08 7.93
CA PRO A 18 -15.43 4.36 9.05
C PRO A 18 -14.75 3.03 9.38
N GLU A 19 -14.06 2.45 8.40
CA GLU A 19 -13.42 1.15 8.45
C GLU A 19 -11.89 1.28 8.31
N THR A 20 -11.24 2.04 9.18
CA THR A 20 -9.76 2.14 9.19
C THR A 20 -9.07 0.87 9.69
N ARG A 21 -9.78 -0.17 10.14
CA ARG A 21 -9.18 -1.29 10.90
C ARG A 21 -9.00 -2.59 10.13
N LEU A 22 -9.46 -2.67 8.89
CA LEU A 22 -9.30 -3.87 8.06
C LEU A 22 -8.08 -3.72 7.15
N PRO A 23 -7.44 -4.81 6.73
CA PRO A 23 -6.51 -4.74 5.60
C PRO A 23 -7.19 -4.10 4.39
N ASP A 24 -6.45 -3.34 3.61
CA ASP A 24 -6.99 -2.81 2.36
C ASP A 24 -6.95 -3.88 1.26
N PHE A 25 -7.72 -3.68 0.20
CA PHE A 25 -7.62 -4.52 -1.00
C PHE A 25 -6.52 -3.94 -1.90
N LEU A 26 -5.77 -4.81 -2.60
CA LEU A 26 -4.76 -4.34 -3.56
C LEU A 26 -5.32 -4.10 -4.97
N ALA A 27 -6.41 -4.77 -5.34
CA ALA A 27 -7.04 -4.55 -6.64
C ALA A 27 -7.50 -3.09 -6.79
N ASN A 28 -7.08 -2.45 -7.88
CA ASN A 28 -7.24 -1.02 -8.17
C ASN A 28 -6.74 -0.10 -7.06
N HIS A 29 -5.59 -0.44 -6.46
CA HIS A 29 -4.96 0.34 -5.42
C HIS A 29 -3.45 0.46 -5.61
N ASN A 30 -2.89 1.54 -5.06
CA ASN A 30 -1.46 1.77 -5.02
C ASN A 30 -0.81 0.94 -3.90
N SER A 31 0.46 0.64 -4.00
CA SER A 31 1.24 0.11 -2.89
C SER A 31 2.68 0.55 -3.06
N ALA A 32 3.55 0.13 -2.16
CA ALA A 32 4.95 0.47 -2.27
C ALA A 32 5.82 -0.66 -1.75
N ASN A 33 7.09 -0.71 -2.18
CA ASN A 33 8.06 -1.55 -1.47
C ASN A 33 8.30 -0.98 -0.08
N LEU A 34 9.07 -1.67 0.77
CA LEU A 34 9.25 -1.25 2.17
C LEU A 34 9.75 0.20 2.29
N VAL A 35 10.82 0.55 1.57
CA VAL A 35 11.33 1.93 1.58
C VAL A 35 10.28 2.90 1.03
N GLY A 36 9.63 2.51 -0.06
CA GLY A 36 8.52 3.19 -0.74
C GLY A 36 7.34 3.54 0.16
N ALA A 37 7.03 2.63 1.08
CA ALA A 37 5.93 2.73 2.00
C ALA A 37 6.26 3.61 3.21
N PHE A 38 7.53 3.64 3.61
CA PHE A 38 7.98 4.32 4.82
C PHE A 38 8.84 5.57 4.54
N PHE A 39 8.83 6.09 3.31
CA PHE A 39 9.42 7.41 2.99
C PHE A 39 8.39 8.54 3.07
N GLY A 40 8.86 9.77 3.31
CA GLY A 40 8.14 11.00 2.94
C GLY A 40 6.88 11.35 3.74
N GLY A 41 6.70 10.79 4.93
CA GLY A 41 5.68 11.29 5.85
C GLY A 41 4.37 10.54 5.83
N THR A 42 4.41 9.23 6.02
CA THR A 42 3.31 8.41 6.58
C THR A 42 2.80 8.87 7.96
N ASN A 43 3.11 10.09 8.38
CA ASN A 43 2.39 10.88 9.38
C ASN A 43 0.93 11.19 8.99
N TYR A 44 0.41 10.61 7.90
CA TYR A 44 -0.94 10.83 7.39
C TYR A 44 -2.04 10.35 8.33
N ASN A 45 -1.69 9.62 9.40
CA ASN A 45 -2.67 9.21 10.38
C ASN A 45 -2.06 9.17 11.78
N ARG A 46 -2.88 9.51 12.78
CA ARG A 46 -2.57 9.34 14.22
C ARG A 46 -3.52 8.31 14.84
N ASP A 47 -4.27 7.60 14.01
CA ASP A 47 -5.09 6.51 14.51
C ASP A 47 -4.15 5.32 14.72
N SER A 48 -3.75 5.15 15.97
CA SER A 48 -2.80 4.13 16.39
C SER A 48 -3.25 2.71 16.04
N LEU A 49 -4.53 2.51 15.68
CA LEU A 49 -5.09 1.23 15.25
C LEU A 49 -5.11 1.04 13.73
N SER A 50 -4.62 2.01 12.94
CA SER A 50 -4.56 1.88 11.48
C SER A 50 -3.62 0.74 11.09
N PRO A 51 -4.04 -0.20 10.22
CA PRO A 51 -3.23 -1.33 9.83
C PRO A 51 -2.26 -0.95 8.71
N TRP A 52 -1.04 -1.39 8.89
CA TRP A 52 -0.05 -1.56 7.84
C TRP A 52 -0.05 -3.01 7.43
N THR A 53 -0.38 -3.28 6.17
CA THR A 53 -0.45 -4.64 5.65
C THR A 53 0.65 -4.87 4.63
N ARG A 54 1.36 -5.96 4.83
CA ARG A 54 2.32 -6.55 3.90
C ARG A 54 1.61 -7.61 3.06
N TYR A 55 1.79 -7.51 1.75
CA TYR A 55 1.32 -8.47 0.77
C TYR A 55 2.51 -9.03 0.00
N CYS A 56 2.38 -10.29 -0.41
CA CYS A 56 3.23 -10.88 -1.43
C CYS A 56 2.44 -10.94 -2.72
N VAL A 57 3.00 -10.37 -3.79
CA VAL A 57 2.36 -10.33 -5.11
C VAL A 57 3.21 -11.12 -6.09
N GLU A 58 2.64 -12.15 -6.68
CA GLU A 58 3.25 -12.81 -7.83
C GLU A 58 2.87 -12.02 -9.07
N ILE A 59 3.87 -11.69 -9.89
CA ILE A 59 3.69 -10.94 -11.14
C ILE A 59 4.22 -11.78 -12.29
N LEU A 60 3.66 -11.59 -13.47
CA LEU A 60 4.07 -12.28 -14.68
C LEU A 60 5.48 -11.83 -15.03
N ASP A 61 6.38 -12.80 -15.22
CA ASP A 61 7.73 -12.52 -15.68
C ASP A 61 7.68 -12.14 -17.17
N THR A 62 7.82 -10.85 -17.44
CA THR A 62 7.70 -10.27 -18.78
C THR A 62 8.67 -9.10 -18.95
N ALA A 63 8.94 -8.71 -20.19
CA ALA A 63 9.68 -7.51 -20.54
C ALA A 63 8.77 -6.58 -21.32
N LEU A 64 8.12 -5.65 -20.62
CA LEU A 64 7.20 -4.69 -21.19
C LEU A 64 7.98 -3.54 -21.85
N PRO A 65 7.78 -3.27 -23.15
CA PRO A 65 8.45 -2.18 -23.83
C PRO A 65 7.82 -0.83 -23.50
N ASP A 66 8.54 0.22 -23.85
CA ASP A 66 8.09 1.61 -23.80
C ASP A 66 7.63 2.11 -22.42
N VAL A 67 8.18 1.55 -21.34
CA VAL A 67 7.86 1.93 -19.97
C VAL A 67 8.69 3.15 -19.58
N THR A 68 8.00 4.16 -19.06
CA THR A 68 8.55 5.47 -18.70
C THR A 68 8.71 5.66 -17.20
N THR A 69 7.86 5.08 -16.36
CA THR A 69 7.88 5.34 -14.90
C THR A 69 8.76 4.36 -14.10
N ALA A 70 8.98 3.15 -14.60
CA ALA A 70 9.71 2.10 -13.89
C ALA A 70 11.24 2.20 -14.06
N SER A 71 11.72 2.99 -15.02
CA SER A 71 13.15 3.10 -15.33
C SER A 71 13.93 3.94 -14.30
N ARG A 72 15.25 3.71 -14.21
CA ARG A 72 16.14 4.44 -13.30
C ARG A 72 16.20 5.93 -13.65
N PHE A 73 16.31 6.74 -12.60
CA PHE A 73 16.24 8.21 -12.58
C PHE A 73 17.19 9.00 -13.45
N THR A 74 18.18 8.37 -14.07
CA THR A 74 19.14 9.03 -14.94
C THR A 74 18.39 9.61 -16.15
N GLU A 75 17.95 10.85 -15.99
CA GLU A 75 17.61 11.84 -17.00
C GLU A 75 16.26 11.74 -17.72
N GLY A 76 15.21 11.24 -17.06
CA GLY A 76 13.94 11.01 -17.78
C GLY A 76 14.16 10.14 -19.00
N GLY A 77 15.03 9.13 -18.83
CA GLY A 77 15.59 8.32 -19.88
C GLY A 77 14.53 7.81 -20.86
N PRO A 78 14.94 7.50 -22.09
CA PRO A 78 14.02 7.04 -23.11
C PRO A 78 13.18 5.86 -22.57
N PRO A 79 11.95 5.71 -23.06
CA PRO A 79 11.13 4.54 -22.75
C PRO A 79 11.98 3.26 -22.84
N SER A 80 11.85 2.41 -21.83
CA SER A 80 12.74 1.25 -21.67
C SER A 80 11.93 -0.02 -21.42
N THR A 81 12.59 -1.16 -21.52
CA THR A 81 11.99 -2.44 -21.14
C THR A 81 12.00 -2.61 -19.63
N SER A 82 10.87 -3.03 -19.06
CA SER A 82 10.70 -3.20 -17.61
C SER A 82 9.81 -4.42 -17.29
N PRO A 83 9.98 -5.09 -16.14
CA PRO A 83 9.03 -6.10 -15.66
C PRO A 83 7.70 -5.52 -15.18
N PHE A 84 7.63 -4.20 -15.00
CA PHE A 84 6.43 -3.45 -14.62
C PHE A 84 5.97 -2.56 -15.77
N ALA A 85 4.66 -2.35 -15.88
CA ALA A 85 4.11 -1.34 -16.77
C ALA A 85 4.32 0.08 -16.22
N ASP A 86 3.88 1.10 -16.97
CA ASP A 86 3.77 2.44 -16.43
C ASP A 86 2.85 2.47 -15.20
N TYR A 87 3.24 3.21 -14.18
CA TYR A 87 2.45 3.39 -12.97
C TYR A 87 1.16 4.17 -13.25
N LEU A 88 0.06 3.69 -12.69
CA LEU A 88 -1.22 4.38 -12.65
C LEU A 88 -1.52 4.86 -11.23
N SER A 89 -2.13 6.04 -11.11
CA SER A 89 -2.64 6.51 -9.84
C SER A 89 -3.99 5.86 -9.56
N CYS A 90 -4.04 4.96 -8.59
CA CYS A 90 -5.28 4.27 -8.23
C CYS A 90 -5.94 4.91 -7.00
N TRP A 91 -7.17 5.38 -7.19
CA TRP A 91 -7.99 5.99 -6.15
C TRP A 91 -9.47 5.68 -6.39
N GLY A 92 -10.24 5.52 -5.31
CA GLY A 92 -11.68 5.20 -5.41
C GLY A 92 -11.98 3.86 -6.11
N GLY A 93 -11.05 2.90 -6.05
CA GLY A 93 -11.21 1.59 -6.69
C GLY A 93 -11.04 1.62 -8.22
N THR A 94 -10.46 2.67 -8.80
CA THR A 94 -10.10 2.73 -10.22
C THR A 94 -8.69 3.27 -10.38
N CYS A 95 -7.95 2.76 -11.37
CA CYS A 95 -6.63 3.25 -11.74
C CYS A 95 -6.70 4.23 -12.91
N HIS A 96 -6.07 5.39 -12.73
CA HIS A 96 -6.05 6.48 -13.69
C HIS A 96 -4.61 6.79 -14.09
N CYS A 97 -4.42 7.57 -15.17
CA CYS A 97 -3.09 8.08 -15.46
C CYS A 97 -2.53 8.84 -14.25
N ALA A 98 -1.23 8.66 -13.97
CA ALA A 98 -0.52 9.38 -12.92
C ALA A 98 -0.83 10.89 -12.99
N VAL A 99 -1.13 11.51 -11.85
CA VAL A 99 -1.38 12.96 -11.79
C VAL A 99 -0.07 13.73 -11.77
N VAL A 100 -0.12 15.06 -11.91
CA VAL A 100 1.09 15.89 -11.89
C VAL A 100 1.90 15.68 -10.60
N GLU A 101 1.25 15.49 -9.45
CA GLU A 101 1.90 15.22 -8.18
C GLU A 101 2.68 13.90 -8.20
N ASP A 102 2.09 12.84 -8.74
CA ASP A 102 2.76 11.54 -8.90
C ASP A 102 4.00 11.69 -9.78
N ARG A 103 3.89 12.39 -10.91
CA ARG A 103 5.00 12.65 -11.84
C ARG A 103 6.11 13.49 -11.18
N MET A 104 5.73 14.43 -10.32
CA MET A 104 6.66 15.24 -9.53
C MET A 104 7.39 14.40 -8.47
N VAL A 105 6.68 13.50 -7.77
CA VAL A 105 7.28 12.55 -6.81
C VAL A 105 8.26 11.62 -7.52
N MET A 106 7.90 11.12 -8.71
CA MET A 106 8.77 10.32 -9.57
C MET A 106 9.90 11.14 -10.23
N SER A 107 10.03 12.43 -9.89
CA SER A 107 11.05 13.35 -10.40
C SER A 107 11.20 13.35 -11.93
N ARG A 108 10.07 13.30 -12.66
CA ARG A 108 10.08 13.39 -14.13
C ARG A 108 10.58 14.77 -14.60
N PRO A 109 11.29 14.87 -15.74
CA PRO A 109 11.68 16.16 -16.29
C PRO A 109 10.46 17.06 -16.52
N LEU A 110 10.59 18.35 -16.18
CA LEU A 110 9.52 19.32 -16.29
C LEU A 110 8.88 19.36 -17.69
N GLU A 111 9.69 19.26 -18.74
CA GLU A 111 9.18 19.28 -20.11
C GLU A 111 8.33 18.04 -20.44
N GLN A 112 8.66 16.87 -19.88
CA GLN A 112 7.81 15.69 -20.00
C GLN A 112 6.52 15.84 -19.18
N ILE A 113 6.61 16.38 -17.96
CA ILE A 113 5.41 16.66 -17.15
C ILE A 113 4.48 17.63 -17.88
N LYS A 114 4.99 18.71 -18.49
CA LYS A 114 4.16 19.64 -19.27
C LYS A 114 3.53 18.99 -20.50
N ALA A 115 4.25 18.09 -21.17
CA ALA A 115 3.76 17.38 -22.35
C ALA A 115 2.67 16.37 -21.98
N GLU A 116 2.85 15.61 -20.90
CA GLU A 116 1.92 14.59 -20.43
C GLU A 116 0.74 15.21 -19.68
N CYS A 117 0.92 16.32 -18.98
CA CYS A 117 -0.08 16.96 -18.13
C CYS A 117 -0.45 18.35 -18.66
N PRO A 118 -1.22 18.44 -19.77
CA PRO A 118 -1.63 19.73 -20.30
C PRO A 118 -2.52 20.44 -19.28
N GLY A 119 -2.09 21.63 -18.85
CA GLY A 119 -2.78 22.38 -17.79
C GLY A 119 -2.27 22.09 -16.38
N ALA A 120 -1.09 21.49 -16.23
CA ALA A 120 -0.41 21.37 -14.95
C ALA A 120 -0.37 22.72 -14.19
N THR A 121 -0.93 22.72 -12.98
CA THR A 121 -0.94 23.86 -12.07
C THR A 121 -0.36 23.46 -10.72
N LYS A 122 -0.19 24.43 -9.82
CA LYS A 122 0.16 24.17 -8.42
C LYS A 122 -0.91 23.35 -7.66
N GLY A 123 -2.16 23.38 -8.10
CA GLY A 123 -3.27 22.68 -7.45
C GLY A 123 -3.51 21.25 -7.97
N GLY A 124 -2.61 20.74 -8.80
CA GLY A 124 -2.77 19.46 -9.46
C GLY A 124 -3.38 19.54 -10.85
N SER A 125 -3.19 18.49 -11.64
CA SER A 125 -3.90 18.26 -12.89
C SER A 125 -3.87 16.77 -13.24
N PRO A 126 -4.92 16.24 -13.90
CA PRO A 126 -4.81 14.95 -14.56
C PRO A 126 -3.72 15.03 -15.64
N CYS A 127 -3.07 13.90 -15.88
CA CYS A 127 -2.18 13.75 -17.02
C CYS A 127 -2.77 12.77 -18.03
N ASN A 128 -2.25 12.83 -19.25
CA ASN A 128 -2.59 11.99 -20.37
C ASN A 128 -1.51 10.93 -20.53
N CYS A 129 -1.89 9.68 -20.31
CA CYS A 129 -1.07 8.54 -20.63
C CYS A 129 -1.31 8.18 -22.10
N SER A 130 -0.30 7.64 -22.77
CA SER A 130 -0.49 7.12 -24.13
C SER A 130 -1.54 5.99 -24.11
N ALA A 131 -2.26 5.80 -25.21
CA ALA A 131 -3.25 4.73 -25.30
C ALA A 131 -2.61 3.35 -25.12
N ALA A 132 -1.41 3.15 -25.67
CA ALA A 132 -0.64 1.92 -25.52
C ALA A 132 -0.19 1.70 -24.06
N GLY A 133 0.39 2.71 -23.42
CA GLY A 133 0.79 2.65 -22.01
C GLY A 133 -0.40 2.39 -21.10
N SER A 134 -1.52 3.07 -21.32
CA SER A 134 -2.75 2.86 -20.54
C SER A 134 -3.29 1.44 -20.69
N ALA A 135 -3.33 0.90 -21.91
CA ALA A 135 -3.79 -0.47 -22.15
C ALA A 135 -2.87 -1.52 -21.49
N GLN A 136 -1.56 -1.27 -21.48
CA GLN A 136 -0.59 -2.12 -20.78
C GLN A 136 -0.79 -2.01 -19.25
N SER A 137 -0.86 -0.80 -18.70
CA SER A 137 -0.98 -0.57 -17.26
C SER A 137 -2.36 -0.90 -16.67
N GLN A 138 -3.38 -1.11 -17.50
CA GLN A 138 -4.65 -1.69 -17.06
C GLN A 138 -4.59 -3.21 -16.89
N ARG A 139 -3.55 -3.85 -17.42
CA ARG A 139 -3.39 -5.31 -17.41
C ARG A 139 -2.22 -5.79 -16.59
N PHE A 140 -1.19 -4.99 -16.36
CA PHE A 140 0.03 -5.39 -15.65
C PHE A 140 0.24 -4.53 -14.42
N THR A 141 0.90 -5.07 -13.40
CA THR A 141 1.36 -4.26 -12.26
C THR A 141 2.26 -3.13 -12.78
N GLY A 142 1.84 -1.90 -12.52
CA GLY A 142 2.61 -0.70 -12.85
C GLY A 142 3.68 -0.46 -11.77
N GLY A 143 4.80 0.13 -12.18
CA GLY A 143 5.93 0.40 -11.29
C GLY A 143 6.44 1.82 -11.49
N ALA A 144 6.70 2.50 -10.39
CA ALA A 144 7.31 3.83 -10.38
C ALA A 144 8.47 3.84 -9.42
N SER A 145 9.65 4.17 -9.93
CA SER A 145 10.78 4.47 -9.07
C SER A 145 10.50 5.78 -8.34
N ILE A 146 10.79 5.86 -7.04
CA ILE A 146 10.79 7.13 -6.29
C ILE A 146 12.21 7.50 -5.79
N PRO A 147 12.73 8.71 -6.09
CA PRO A 147 14.03 9.11 -5.63
C PRO A 147 13.91 9.63 -4.21
N LEU A 148 14.86 9.27 -3.36
CA LEU A 148 14.95 9.79 -2.01
C LEU A 148 16.05 10.84 -1.92
N PRO A 149 15.93 11.81 -0.99
CA PRO A 149 14.72 12.12 -0.23
C PRO A 149 13.59 12.68 -1.10
N VAL A 150 12.34 12.57 -0.67
CA VAL A 150 11.25 13.38 -1.24
C VAL A 150 11.21 14.72 -0.49
N SER A 151 11.38 15.84 -1.20
CA SER A 151 11.40 17.19 -0.60
C SER A 151 10.00 17.79 -0.51
N THR A 152 9.67 18.61 0.51
CA THR A 152 8.41 19.40 0.54
C THR A 152 8.14 20.21 -0.72
N GLY A 153 9.20 20.56 -1.46
CA GLY A 153 9.11 21.34 -2.69
C GLY A 153 8.46 20.61 -3.86
N ILE A 154 8.20 19.29 -3.78
CA ILE A 154 7.58 18.52 -4.88
C ILE A 154 6.19 19.02 -5.27
N TYR A 155 5.48 19.69 -4.35
CA TYR A 155 4.14 20.24 -4.62
C TYR A 155 4.18 21.68 -5.17
N ALA A 156 5.37 22.25 -5.40
CA ALA A 156 5.51 23.53 -6.05
C ALA A 156 5.71 23.34 -7.55
N PHE A 157 4.60 23.34 -8.31
CA PHE A 157 4.64 23.37 -9.78
C PHE A 157 4.62 24.82 -10.32
N PRO A 158 5.48 25.17 -11.30
CA PRO A 158 6.56 24.35 -11.84
C PRO A 158 7.72 24.22 -10.82
N PRO A 159 8.49 23.12 -10.87
CA PRO A 159 9.72 23.01 -10.09
C PRO A 159 10.69 24.14 -10.45
N LYS A 160 11.56 24.51 -9.50
CA LYS A 160 12.57 25.59 -9.68
C LYS A 160 13.72 25.22 -10.65
N GLY A 161 13.64 24.08 -11.32
CA GLY A 161 14.65 23.57 -12.23
C GLY A 161 14.07 22.57 -13.24
N PRO A 162 14.91 21.96 -14.09
CA PRO A 162 14.47 20.99 -15.09
C PRO A 162 13.90 19.70 -14.49
N TYR A 163 14.20 19.44 -13.22
CA TYR A 163 13.67 18.33 -12.44
C TYR A 163 13.03 18.84 -11.14
N PRO A 164 12.00 18.13 -10.62
CA PRO A 164 11.58 18.24 -9.24
C PRO A 164 12.75 18.04 -8.28
N SER A 165 12.73 18.73 -7.14
CA SER A 165 13.76 18.56 -6.12
C SER A 165 13.46 17.32 -5.28
N PRO A 166 14.46 16.50 -4.95
CA PRO A 166 15.88 16.66 -5.32
C PRO A 166 16.16 16.14 -6.73
N SER A 167 17.01 16.88 -7.46
CA SER A 167 17.54 16.44 -8.76
C SER A 167 18.59 15.36 -8.51
N MET A 168 18.12 14.14 -8.30
CA MET A 168 18.96 12.98 -8.02
C MET A 168 19.11 12.18 -9.30
N ALA A 169 19.92 12.69 -10.25
CA ALA A 169 20.25 11.97 -11.47
C ALA A 169 20.91 10.60 -11.18
N ASP A 170 21.58 10.46 -10.02
CA ASP A 170 22.43 9.31 -9.71
C ASP A 170 21.96 8.46 -8.50
N ALA A 171 20.80 8.75 -7.90
CA ALA A 171 20.35 7.98 -6.75
C ALA A 171 19.80 6.61 -7.19
N PRO A 172 20.25 5.50 -6.58
CA PRO A 172 19.61 4.21 -6.81
C PRO A 172 18.14 4.31 -6.39
N ALA A 173 17.23 3.87 -7.25
CA ALA A 173 15.82 3.75 -6.91
C ALA A 173 15.64 2.72 -5.80
N THR A 174 15.74 3.17 -4.54
CA THR A 174 15.54 2.31 -3.36
C THR A 174 14.06 2.22 -3.01
N ALA A 175 13.31 3.29 -3.27
CA ALA A 175 11.86 3.35 -3.12
C ALA A 175 11.16 3.04 -4.45
N MET A 176 10.09 2.25 -4.38
CA MET A 176 9.21 1.97 -5.50
C MET A 176 7.76 2.07 -5.07
N TRP A 177 6.94 2.68 -5.92
CA TRP A 177 5.49 2.60 -5.88
C TRP A 177 5.00 1.63 -6.94
N PHE A 178 3.89 0.98 -6.65
CA PHE A 178 3.24 0.02 -7.55
C PHE A 178 1.76 0.34 -7.67
N SER A 179 1.20 0.04 -8.83
CA SER A 179 -0.24 0.10 -9.09
C SER A 179 -0.72 -1.27 -9.54
N HIS A 180 -1.79 -1.79 -8.91
CA HIS A 180 -2.28 -3.15 -9.17
C HIS A 180 -3.66 -3.11 -9.82
N PRO A 181 -3.75 -2.99 -11.16
CA PRO A 181 -5.04 -2.90 -11.84
C PRO A 181 -5.80 -4.23 -11.74
N GLU A 182 -7.09 -4.17 -11.43
CA GLU A 182 -7.96 -5.35 -11.33
C GLU A 182 -8.06 -6.11 -12.65
N GLY A 183 -7.93 -5.43 -13.80
CA GLY A 183 -7.93 -6.06 -15.12
C GLY A 183 -6.79 -7.06 -15.35
N GLY A 184 -5.74 -7.03 -14.51
CA GLY A 184 -4.65 -8.01 -14.51
C GLY A 184 -4.73 -9.09 -13.44
N LEU A 185 -5.67 -8.99 -12.50
CA LEU A 185 -5.75 -9.87 -11.33
C LEU A 185 -6.18 -11.28 -11.75
N CYS A 186 -5.41 -12.27 -11.31
CA CYS A 186 -5.77 -13.67 -11.48
C CYS A 186 -6.95 -14.05 -10.57
N PRO A 187 -7.88 -14.86 -11.06
CA PRO A 187 -8.90 -15.49 -10.21
C PRO A 187 -8.27 -16.27 -9.05
N PRO A 188 -8.97 -16.43 -7.92
CA PRO A 188 -8.50 -17.25 -6.81
C PRO A 188 -8.11 -18.66 -7.27
N GLY A 189 -6.89 -19.08 -6.95
CA GLY A 189 -6.36 -20.40 -7.31
C GLY A 189 -5.69 -20.49 -8.69
N ALA A 190 -5.93 -19.54 -9.60
CA ALA A 190 -5.28 -19.53 -10.91
C ALA A 190 -3.79 -19.18 -10.79
N ALA A 191 -2.97 -19.77 -11.67
CA ALA A 191 -1.57 -19.39 -11.80
C ALA A 191 -1.40 -18.07 -12.56
N VAL A 192 -0.33 -17.33 -12.30
CA VAL A 192 -0.03 -16.14 -13.09
C VAL A 192 0.25 -16.52 -14.55
N GLY A 193 -0.36 -15.79 -15.49
CA GLY A 193 -0.35 -16.09 -16.93
C GLY A 193 -1.51 -16.97 -17.39
N GLU A 194 -2.19 -17.67 -16.48
CA GLU A 194 -3.37 -18.48 -16.81
C GLU A 194 -4.55 -17.58 -17.19
N GLY A 195 -5.22 -17.88 -18.30
CA GLY A 195 -6.34 -17.06 -18.78
C GLY A 195 -5.96 -15.61 -19.12
N GLY A 196 -4.66 -15.29 -19.24
CA GLY A 196 -4.18 -13.95 -19.54
C GLY A 196 -4.11 -12.99 -18.34
N CYS A 197 -4.34 -13.47 -17.11
CA CYS A 197 -4.05 -12.67 -15.92
C CYS A 197 -2.54 -12.50 -15.74
N THR A 198 -2.12 -11.42 -15.08
CA THR A 198 -0.70 -11.04 -15.01
C THR A 198 -0.18 -10.90 -13.58
N TRP A 199 -1.05 -10.91 -12.57
CA TRP A 199 -0.62 -10.86 -11.19
C TRP A 199 -1.63 -11.50 -10.25
N ARG A 200 -1.15 -12.00 -9.11
CA ARG A 200 -2.01 -12.54 -8.04
C ARG A 200 -1.42 -12.25 -6.67
N LEU A 201 -2.29 -12.25 -5.66
CA LEU A 201 -1.89 -12.18 -4.27
C LEU A 201 -1.54 -13.57 -3.74
N ASP A 202 -0.53 -13.63 -2.87
CA ASP A 202 -0.43 -14.75 -1.93
C ASP A 202 -1.72 -14.79 -1.08
N PRO A 203 -2.28 -15.98 -0.80
CA PRO A 203 -3.45 -16.10 0.08
C PRO A 203 -3.24 -15.51 1.48
N ALA A 204 -1.99 -15.40 1.95
CA ALA A 204 -1.65 -14.78 3.21
C ALA A 204 -1.21 -13.32 3.04
N ALA A 205 -1.86 -12.44 3.81
CA ALA A 205 -1.39 -11.09 4.09
C ALA A 205 -1.06 -10.97 5.59
N PHE A 206 -0.14 -10.08 5.93
CA PHE A 206 0.33 -9.89 7.30
C PHE A 206 0.16 -8.44 7.67
N THR A 207 -0.59 -8.19 8.74
CA THR A 207 -0.95 -6.86 9.18
C THR A 207 -0.31 -6.59 10.54
N VAL A 208 0.18 -5.37 10.71
CA VAL A 208 0.66 -4.83 11.98
C VAL A 208 -0.04 -3.51 12.21
N ALA A 209 -0.34 -3.19 13.46
CA ALA A 209 -0.97 -1.93 13.79
C ALA A 209 0.06 -0.78 13.83
N GLU A 210 -0.38 0.44 13.55
CA GLU A 210 0.47 1.64 13.59
C GLU A 210 1.14 1.83 14.96
N TRP A 211 0.48 1.46 16.07
CA TRP A 211 1.08 1.52 17.40
C TRP A 211 2.29 0.59 17.56
N GLU A 212 2.29 -0.60 16.96
CA GLU A 212 3.42 -1.54 17.02
C GLU A 212 4.65 -0.96 16.28
N LEU A 213 4.40 -0.37 15.11
CA LEU A 213 5.44 0.35 14.36
C LEU A 213 5.95 1.58 15.14
N THR A 214 5.07 2.28 15.84
CA THR A 214 5.43 3.42 16.69
C THR A 214 6.32 2.99 17.85
N GLU A 215 5.96 1.91 18.55
CA GLU A 215 6.76 1.35 19.65
C GLU A 215 8.12 0.83 19.16
N ALA A 216 8.19 0.30 17.94
CA ALA A 216 9.43 -0.08 17.28
C ALA A 216 10.28 1.12 16.80
N GLY A 217 9.79 2.36 16.94
CA GLY A 217 10.52 3.57 16.61
C GLY A 217 10.37 4.06 15.17
N VAL A 218 9.50 3.44 14.35
CA VAL A 218 9.27 3.82 12.94
C VAL A 218 8.80 5.28 12.83
N PHE A 219 7.89 5.72 13.71
CA PHE A 219 7.35 7.09 13.66
C PHE A 219 7.86 8.00 14.78
N ASN A 220 8.75 7.52 15.65
CA ASN A 220 9.20 8.23 16.85
C ASN A 220 10.68 8.65 16.78
N ASN A 221 11.24 8.79 15.58
CA ASN A 221 12.61 9.26 15.41
C ASN A 221 12.65 10.81 15.23
N THR A 222 13.78 11.42 15.59
CA THR A 222 13.98 12.89 15.55
C THR A 222 14.56 13.41 14.24
N MET A 223 14.75 12.54 13.24
CA MET A 223 15.33 12.96 11.96
C MET A 223 14.31 13.77 11.14
N PRO A 224 14.78 14.71 10.30
CA PRO A 224 13.89 15.40 9.37
C PRO A 224 13.20 14.38 8.45
N TYR A 225 11.87 14.42 8.40
CA TYR A 225 11.05 13.48 7.62
C TYR A 225 11.29 13.54 6.10
N HIS A 226 12.00 14.57 5.62
CA HIS A 226 12.47 14.72 4.24
C HIS A 226 13.90 14.26 4.02
N SER A 227 14.47 13.45 4.92
CA SER A 227 15.81 12.90 4.70
C SER A 227 15.71 11.47 4.19
N GLU A 228 16.62 11.10 3.29
CA GLU A 228 16.76 9.72 2.84
C GLU A 228 17.06 8.81 4.04
N ALA A 229 17.96 9.27 4.93
CA ALA A 229 18.28 8.59 6.17
C ALA A 229 17.04 8.26 7.02
N TRP A 230 16.10 9.20 7.16
CA TRP A 230 14.83 8.95 7.87
C TRP A 230 14.05 7.79 7.24
N SER A 231 13.94 7.78 5.91
CA SER A 231 13.18 6.75 5.18
C SER A 231 13.84 5.37 5.30
N LEU A 232 15.16 5.31 5.19
CA LEU A 232 15.92 4.06 5.30
C LEU A 232 15.88 3.48 6.72
N VAL A 233 16.02 4.32 7.74
CA VAL A 233 15.95 3.88 9.15
C VAL A 233 14.53 3.39 9.49
N ASN A 234 13.50 4.08 9.03
CA ASN A 234 12.11 3.68 9.25
C ASN A 234 11.79 2.37 8.55
N ALA A 235 12.23 2.21 7.30
CA ALA A 235 12.14 0.94 6.61
C ALA A 235 12.86 -0.17 7.38
N GLY A 236 14.03 0.11 7.97
CA GLY A 236 14.75 -0.83 8.83
C GLY A 236 13.96 -1.27 10.06
N PHE A 237 13.37 -0.33 10.81
CA PHE A 237 12.52 -0.65 11.95
C PHE A 237 11.25 -1.41 11.54
N ALA A 238 10.58 -0.97 10.46
CA ALA A 238 9.40 -1.67 9.94
C ALA A 238 9.73 -3.09 9.47
N ARG A 239 10.89 -3.29 8.83
CA ARG A 239 11.39 -4.64 8.44
C ARG A 239 11.44 -5.56 9.64
N HIS A 240 12.03 -5.08 10.74
CA HIS A 240 12.17 -5.87 11.97
C HIS A 240 10.80 -6.33 12.51
N VAL A 241 9.81 -5.44 12.53
CA VAL A 241 8.44 -5.78 12.96
C VAL A 241 7.80 -6.81 12.02
N PHE A 242 7.88 -6.60 10.70
CA PHE A 242 7.28 -7.50 9.72
C PHE A 242 7.98 -8.86 9.64
N ASP A 243 9.30 -8.96 9.86
CA ASP A 243 10.00 -10.24 9.92
C ASP A 243 9.52 -11.14 11.06
N ALA A 244 9.02 -10.54 12.15
CA ALA A 244 8.50 -11.30 13.29
C ALA A 244 7.17 -11.99 13.00
N VAL A 245 6.38 -11.47 12.05
CA VAL A 245 5.02 -11.96 11.77
C VAL A 245 4.88 -12.55 10.37
N ALA A 246 5.76 -12.22 9.43
CA ALA A 246 5.58 -12.47 8.01
C ALA A 246 6.80 -13.17 7.39
N PRO A 247 6.64 -14.40 6.84
CA PRO A 247 7.73 -15.09 6.15
C PRO A 247 8.07 -14.43 4.81
N PRO A 248 9.27 -14.67 4.25
CA PRO A 248 9.64 -14.16 2.93
C PRO A 248 8.65 -14.56 1.83
N CYS A 249 8.40 -13.65 0.87
CA CYS A 249 7.50 -13.93 -0.26
C CYS A 249 8.03 -15.05 -1.17
N GLY A 250 7.13 -15.79 -1.81
CA GLY A 250 7.47 -16.83 -2.79
C GLY A 250 8.02 -18.13 -2.20
N ILE A 251 8.23 -18.19 -0.88
CA ILE A 251 8.30 -19.47 -0.19
C ILE A 251 6.87 -19.99 -0.16
N ALA A 252 6.62 -21.16 -0.76
CA ALA A 252 5.31 -21.82 -0.69
C ALA A 252 4.89 -21.77 0.77
N SER A 253 3.87 -20.95 1.07
CA SER A 253 3.28 -20.96 2.39
C SER A 253 2.90 -22.41 2.60
N ARG A 254 3.57 -23.10 3.54
CA ARG A 254 3.04 -24.37 4.03
C ARG A 254 1.57 -24.09 4.26
N PRO A 255 0.64 -24.96 3.80
CA PRO A 255 -0.77 -24.75 4.08
C PRO A 255 -0.84 -24.39 5.54
N TRP A 256 -1.21 -23.14 5.83
CA TRP A 256 -1.27 -22.73 7.22
C TRP A 256 -2.21 -23.74 7.86
N PRO A 257 -1.85 -24.34 9.01
CA PRO A 257 -2.80 -25.17 9.72
C PRO A 257 -4.11 -24.36 9.78
N PRO A 258 -5.26 -24.97 9.48
CA PRO A 258 -6.52 -24.26 9.44
C PRO A 258 -6.61 -23.39 10.71
N PRO A 259 -7.02 -22.11 10.59
CA PRO A 259 -7.00 -21.19 11.71
C PRO A 259 -7.64 -21.87 12.92
N GLU A 260 -6.94 -21.82 14.05
CA GLU A 260 -7.44 -22.44 15.28
C GLU A 260 -8.76 -21.74 15.62
N LYS A 261 -9.83 -22.52 15.73
CA LYS A 261 -11.16 -21.97 16.03
C LYS A 261 -11.06 -21.14 17.31
N PRO A 262 -11.54 -19.88 17.32
CA PRO A 262 -11.48 -19.04 18.51
C PRO A 262 -12.06 -19.79 19.71
N ARG A 263 -11.36 -19.72 20.84
CA ARG A 263 -11.83 -20.36 22.08
C ARG A 263 -13.10 -19.67 22.56
N GLU A 264 -13.89 -20.38 23.36
CA GLU A 264 -15.06 -19.80 24.01
C GLU A 264 -14.65 -18.55 24.81
N GLY A 265 -15.15 -17.37 24.42
CA GLY A 265 -14.72 -16.08 24.99
C GLY A 265 -13.93 -15.17 24.05
N GLU A 266 -13.39 -15.67 22.94
CA GLU A 266 -12.59 -14.91 21.98
C GLU A 266 -13.46 -14.29 20.87
N CYS A 267 -13.10 -13.09 20.40
CA CYS A 267 -13.88 -12.37 19.39
C CYS A 267 -13.49 -12.79 17.97
N CYS A 268 -14.48 -13.03 17.12
CA CYS A 268 -14.31 -13.20 15.67
C CYS A 268 -14.52 -11.85 14.98
N TRP A 269 -13.59 -11.44 14.13
CA TRP A 269 -13.72 -10.21 13.33
C TRP A 269 -14.09 -10.52 11.87
N SER A 270 -15.04 -9.76 11.34
CA SER A 270 -15.24 -9.54 9.89
C SER A 270 -15.67 -10.72 9.02
N ILE A 271 -16.21 -11.80 9.59
CA ILE A 271 -16.87 -12.87 8.82
C ILE A 271 -18.19 -13.30 9.49
N PRO A 272 -19.21 -13.69 8.69
CA PRO A 272 -20.53 -14.09 9.21
C PRO A 272 -20.53 -15.42 9.98
N SER A 273 -19.41 -16.13 10.07
CA SER A 273 -19.26 -17.34 10.88
C SER A 273 -17.83 -17.47 11.41
N CYS A 274 -17.65 -17.87 12.67
CA CYS A 274 -16.34 -18.06 13.30
C CYS A 274 -15.51 -19.24 12.74
N ASP A 275 -16.06 -20.02 11.81
CA ASP A 275 -15.41 -21.22 11.26
C ASP A 275 -14.20 -20.90 10.36
N GLY A 276 -13.89 -19.61 10.11
CA GLY A 276 -12.69 -19.16 9.40
C GLY A 276 -11.98 -17.93 9.99
N ALA A 277 -12.34 -17.48 11.20
CA ALA A 277 -11.81 -16.25 11.79
C ALA A 277 -10.51 -16.52 12.55
N ARG A 278 -9.54 -15.62 12.45
CA ARG A 278 -8.39 -15.58 13.37
C ARG A 278 -8.80 -14.84 14.63
N ALA A 279 -8.48 -15.38 15.80
CA ALA A 279 -8.57 -14.63 17.05
C ALA A 279 -7.38 -13.67 17.12
N GLU A 280 -7.62 -12.35 17.11
CA GLU A 280 -6.60 -11.36 17.44
C GLU A 280 -6.89 -10.73 18.82
N VAL A 281 -5.80 -10.45 19.55
CA VAL A 281 -5.82 -10.02 20.95
C VAL A 281 -6.51 -8.66 21.10
N CYS A 282 -7.63 -8.64 21.83
CA CYS A 282 -8.31 -7.41 22.21
C CYS A 282 -7.44 -6.55 23.15
N PRO A 283 -7.27 -5.24 22.90
CA PRO A 283 -6.56 -4.35 23.82
C PRO A 283 -7.24 -4.33 25.21
N LYS A 284 -6.46 -4.60 26.27
CA LYS A 284 -6.93 -4.65 27.67
C LYS A 284 -7.67 -3.39 28.14
N ARG A 285 -7.48 -2.25 27.48
CA ARG A 285 -7.99 -0.93 27.91
C ARG A 285 -9.45 -0.61 27.56
N LYS A 286 -10.19 -1.51 26.90
CA LYS A 286 -11.63 -1.30 26.59
C LYS A 286 -12.53 -2.49 26.95
N GLN A 287 -12.17 -3.26 27.98
CA GLN A 287 -12.97 -4.37 28.50
C GLN A 287 -14.08 -3.96 29.50
N THR A 288 -14.28 -2.66 29.76
CA THR A 288 -15.12 -2.21 30.89
C THR A 288 -16.56 -1.84 30.54
N GLU A 289 -17.01 -1.94 29.28
CA GLU A 289 -18.41 -1.68 28.92
C GLU A 289 -19.01 -2.88 28.15
N PRO A 290 -20.11 -3.49 28.64
CA PRO A 290 -20.73 -4.63 27.99
C PRO A 290 -21.60 -4.19 26.80
N CYS A 291 -21.35 -4.77 25.62
CA CYS A 291 -22.28 -4.73 24.49
C CYS A 291 -23.51 -5.59 24.85
N GLN A 292 -24.71 -5.01 24.86
CA GLN A 292 -25.89 -5.65 25.47
C GLN A 292 -26.79 -6.44 24.49
N ASP A 293 -26.70 -6.25 23.17
CA ASP A 293 -27.47 -7.06 22.21
C ASP A 293 -26.84 -7.17 20.81
N GLU A 294 -27.37 -8.11 20.02
CA GLU A 294 -26.92 -8.47 18.66
C GLU A 294 -27.17 -7.35 17.63
N SER A 295 -28.18 -6.49 17.88
CA SER A 295 -28.56 -5.39 17.00
C SER A 295 -27.67 -4.15 17.14
N THR A 296 -26.97 -4.01 18.28
CA THR A 296 -26.05 -2.89 18.56
C THR A 296 -24.59 -3.14 18.14
N CYS A 297 -24.23 -4.37 17.78
CA CYS A 297 -22.86 -4.74 17.39
C CYS A 297 -22.39 -4.11 16.08
N THR A 298 -23.31 -3.88 15.14
CA THR A 298 -23.00 -3.36 13.79
C THR A 298 -22.98 -1.83 13.73
N GLY A 299 -23.71 -1.14 14.61
CA GLY A 299 -23.83 0.32 14.58
C GLY A 299 -22.88 1.07 15.52
N SER A 300 -22.75 0.63 16.77
CA SER A 300 -22.17 1.47 17.85
C SER A 300 -20.81 0.99 18.36
N CYS A 301 -20.48 -0.29 18.14
CA CYS A 301 -19.30 -0.93 18.76
C CYS A 301 -18.11 -1.12 17.81
N GLY A 302 -18.25 -0.76 16.53
CA GLY A 302 -17.19 -0.85 15.52
C GLY A 302 -16.66 -2.28 15.35
N GLY A 303 -17.55 -3.29 15.37
CA GLY A 303 -17.22 -4.70 15.07
C GLY A 303 -16.87 -5.61 16.27
N ARG A 304 -17.22 -5.25 17.51
CA ARG A 304 -17.01 -6.15 18.67
C ARG A 304 -18.17 -7.14 18.82
N TRP A 305 -17.88 -8.43 18.95
CA TRP A 305 -18.81 -9.44 19.45
C TRP A 305 -18.49 -9.77 20.91
N CYS A 306 -19.49 -9.84 21.78
CA CYS A 306 -19.37 -10.36 23.14
C CYS A 306 -20.11 -11.70 23.21
N PRO A 307 -19.47 -12.80 23.65
CA PRO A 307 -20.21 -14.03 23.88
C PRO A 307 -21.17 -13.86 25.06
N ASN A 308 -22.38 -14.38 24.86
CA ASN A 308 -23.43 -14.43 25.86
C ASN A 308 -22.90 -14.97 27.19
N ARG A 309 -23.23 -14.25 28.27
CA ARG A 309 -23.31 -14.84 29.61
C ARG A 309 -24.17 -16.09 29.51
N LEU A 310 -23.58 -17.21 29.92
CA LEU A 310 -24.22 -18.37 30.52
C LEU A 310 -25.73 -18.19 30.72
N ALA A 311 -26.52 -18.82 29.84
CA ALA A 311 -27.81 -19.32 30.25
C ALA A 311 -27.54 -20.35 31.36
N ASN A 312 -27.84 -19.96 32.60
CA ASN A 312 -27.90 -20.86 33.74
C ASN A 312 -28.72 -22.10 33.36
N PHE A 313 -28.17 -23.30 33.52
CA PHE A 313 -28.93 -24.46 33.98
C PHE A 313 -28.02 -25.46 34.72
N VAL A 314 -28.34 -25.59 36.02
CA VAL A 314 -27.94 -26.54 37.09
C VAL A 314 -26.53 -26.40 37.67
#